data_AF-A0A526TDM1-F1
#
_entry.id   AF-A0A526TDM1-F1
#
_cell.length_a   1.000
_cell.length_b   1.000
_cell.length_c   1.000
_cell.angle_alpha   90.00
_cell.angle_beta   90.00
_cell.angle_gamma   90.00
#
_symmetry.space_group_name_H-M   'P 1'
#
loop_
_entity.id
_entity.type
_entity.pdbx_description
1 polymer ?
#
loop_
_entity_poly.entity_id
_entity_poly.type
_entity_poly.pdbx_seq_one_letter_code
_entity_poly.pdbx_strand_id
1 'polypeptide(L)'
;LISIARIEPDNNILPIVEAFCSAKRDMKLVVLGTLSDDIPYHAAIRKAANDSVVLPGAIYDQATVKALRYHARAYLHGHTVGGTNPSLVEALAAGNMVIAHDNPYNR
;
A
#
# COMPACT_ATOMS: atom_id res chain seq x y z
N LEU A 1 1.01 9.19 0.97
CA LEU A 1 0.66 7.93 1.68
C LEU A 1 1.42 6.79 1.04
N ILE A 2 1.66 5.70 1.76
CA ILE A 2 2.34 4.52 1.22
C ILE A 2 1.63 3.24 1.64
N SER A 3 1.55 2.26 0.74
CA SER A 3 1.20 0.87 1.05
C SER A 3 2.28 -0.06 0.50
N ILE A 4 2.62 -1.10 1.24
CA ILE A 4 3.63 -2.10 0.85
C ILE A 4 3.03 -3.46 1.16
N ALA A 5 2.76 -4.26 0.13
CA ALA A 5 2.16 -5.58 0.29
C ALA A 5 2.39 -6.45 -0.96
N ARG A 6 2.12 -7.76 -0.84
CA ARG A 6 1.82 -8.56 -2.04
C ARG A 6 0.50 -8.08 -2.62
N ILE A 7 0.40 -7.96 -3.94
CA ILE A 7 -0.81 -7.45 -4.59
C ILE A 7 -1.85 -8.57 -4.70
N GLU A 8 -2.46 -8.88 -3.57
CA GLU A 8 -3.47 -9.93 -3.45
C GLU A 8 -4.78 -9.32 -2.95
N PRO A 9 -5.94 -9.95 -3.23
CA PRO A 9 -7.24 -9.46 -2.77
C PRO A 9 -7.34 -9.25 -1.25
N ASP A 10 -6.71 -10.13 -0.47
CA ASP A 10 -6.68 -10.09 1.00
C ASP A 10 -5.84 -8.93 1.59
N ASN A 11 -5.04 -8.24 0.76
CA ASN A 11 -4.29 -7.05 1.16
C ASN A 11 -4.99 -5.74 0.77
N ASN A 12 -6.19 -5.83 0.19
CA ASN A 12 -7.12 -4.71 -0.05
C ASN A 12 -6.51 -3.51 -0.80
N ILE A 13 -5.55 -3.76 -1.69
CA ILE A 13 -4.92 -2.70 -2.50
C ILE A 13 -5.92 -2.03 -3.45
N LEU A 14 -6.81 -2.79 -4.09
CA LEU A 14 -7.83 -2.21 -4.98
C LEU A 14 -8.78 -1.27 -4.21
N PRO A 15 -9.41 -1.67 -3.09
CA PRO A 15 -10.19 -0.76 -2.25
C PRO A 15 -9.42 0.49 -1.80
N ILE A 16 -8.14 0.34 -1.42
CA ILE A 16 -7.27 1.46 -1.04
C ILE A 16 -7.13 2.46 -2.21
N VAL A 17 -6.86 1.96 -3.42
CA VAL A 17 -6.68 2.79 -4.62
C VAL A 17 -7.98 3.46 -5.01
N GLU A 18 -9.10 2.73 -5.07
CA GLU A 18 -10.42 3.29 -5.39
C GLU A 18 -10.83 4.38 -4.40
N ALA A 19 -10.69 4.13 -3.11
CA ALA A 19 -11.01 5.11 -2.07
C ALA A 19 -10.09 6.34 -2.14
N PHE A 20 -8.80 6.15 -2.42
CA PHE A 20 -7.87 7.26 -2.59
C PHE A 20 -8.14 8.08 -3.86
N CYS A 21 -8.62 7.46 -4.93
CA CYS A 21 -8.96 8.16 -6.17
C CYS A 21 -10.34 8.82 -6.14
N SER A 22 -11.23 8.42 -5.21
CA SER A 22 -12.59 8.97 -5.08
C SER A 22 -12.66 10.46 -4.69
N ALA A 23 -11.57 11.05 -4.19
CA ALA A 23 -11.49 12.45 -3.82
C ALA A 23 -10.13 13.05 -4.16
N LYS A 24 -10.13 14.32 -4.58
CA LYS A 24 -8.89 15.07 -4.83
C LYS A 24 -8.17 15.33 -3.51
N ARG A 25 -6.86 15.11 -3.52
CA ARG A 25 -5.98 15.32 -2.36
C ARG A 25 -4.69 15.97 -2.86
N ASP A 26 -4.11 16.84 -2.06
CA ASP A 26 -2.79 17.42 -2.32
C ASP A 26 -1.66 16.49 -1.81
N MET A 27 -1.73 15.22 -2.22
CA MET A 27 -0.71 14.22 -1.89
C MET A 27 -0.81 13.03 -2.85
N LYS A 28 0.28 12.27 -2.96
CA LYS A 28 0.31 11.01 -3.71
C LYS A 28 0.10 9.80 -2.80
N LEU A 29 -0.43 8.73 -3.38
CA LEU A 29 -0.39 7.37 -2.83
C LEU A 29 0.66 6.56 -3.58
N VAL A 30 1.65 6.00 -2.88
CA VAL A 30 2.63 5.08 -3.46
C VAL A 30 2.27 3.66 -3.04
N VAL A 31 2.13 2.73 -3.99
CA VAL A 31 1.87 1.31 -3.69
C VAL A 31 3.02 0.46 -4.19
N LEU A 32 3.78 -0.13 -3.27
CA LEU A 32 4.90 -1.01 -3.60
C LEU A 32 4.40 -2.45 -3.61
N GLY A 33 4.62 -3.12 -4.73
CA GLY A 33 4.27 -4.52 -4.95
C GLY A 33 4.31 -4.85 -6.44
N THR A 34 4.60 -6.10 -6.76
CA THR A 34 4.67 -6.55 -8.16
C THR A 34 3.28 -6.57 -8.77
N LEU A 35 3.13 -5.93 -9.93
CA LEU A 35 1.92 -5.92 -10.74
C LEU A 35 2.23 -6.55 -12.11
N SER A 36 1.28 -7.32 -12.64
CA SER A 36 1.32 -7.94 -13.96
C SER A 36 -0.09 -7.84 -14.54
N ASP A 37 -0.21 -7.39 -15.79
CA ASP A 37 -1.51 -7.16 -16.43
C ASP A 37 -2.24 -8.46 -16.80
N ASP A 38 -1.55 -9.60 -16.73
CA ASP A 38 -2.12 -10.93 -16.91
C ASP A 38 -2.98 -11.37 -15.71
N ILE A 39 -2.83 -10.69 -14.57
CA ILE A 39 -3.59 -10.98 -13.35
C ILE A 39 -4.77 -10.01 -13.28
N PRO A 40 -6.04 -10.47 -13.33
CA PRO A 40 -7.21 -9.59 -13.37
C PRO A 40 -7.28 -8.57 -12.23
N TYR A 41 -6.87 -8.97 -11.02
CA TYR A 41 -6.85 -8.07 -9.86
C TYR A 41 -5.83 -6.93 -10.01
N HIS A 42 -4.66 -7.22 -10.59
CA HIS A 42 -3.62 -6.22 -10.86
C HIS A 42 -4.06 -5.24 -11.95
N ALA A 43 -4.66 -5.76 -13.02
CA ALA A 43 -5.22 -4.94 -14.10
C ALA A 43 -6.32 -4.00 -13.57
N ALA A 44 -7.17 -4.48 -12.65
CA ALA A 44 -8.17 -3.65 -11.98
C ALA A 44 -7.55 -2.50 -11.17
N ILE A 45 -6.47 -2.77 -10.43
CA ILE A 45 -5.72 -1.75 -9.67
C ILE A 45 -5.16 -0.67 -10.59
N ARG A 46 -4.53 -1.07 -11.71
CA ARG A 46 -4.01 -0.10 -12.69
C ARG A 46 -5.13 0.74 -13.30
N LYS A 47 -6.28 0.12 -13.61
CA LYS A 47 -7.45 0.81 -14.17
C LYS A 47 -8.06 1.81 -13.18
N ALA A 48 -8.07 1.50 -11.89
CA ALA A 48 -8.61 2.37 -10.84
C ALA A 48 -7.67 3.55 -10.51
N ALA A 49 -6.37 3.39 -10.71
CA ALA A 49 -5.37 4.41 -10.43
C ALA A 49 -5.52 5.63 -11.37
N ASN A 50 -5.35 6.82 -10.80
CA ASN A 50 -5.21 8.08 -11.55
C ASN A 50 -3.83 8.71 -11.27
N ASP A 51 -3.59 9.93 -11.78
CA ASP A 51 -2.31 10.63 -11.63
C ASP A 51 -1.83 10.81 -10.19
N SER A 52 -2.70 10.64 -9.19
CA SER A 52 -2.35 10.75 -7.76
C SER A 52 -1.80 9.45 -7.17
N VAL A 53 -1.78 8.35 -7.94
CA VAL A 53 -1.28 7.04 -7.50
C VAL A 53 -0.02 6.68 -8.27
N VAL A 54 1.03 6.27 -7.54
CA VAL A 54 2.31 5.83 -8.09
C VAL A 54 2.46 4.33 -7.84
N LEU A 55 2.61 3.57 -8.92
CA LEU A 55 2.74 2.11 -8.91
C LEU A 55 4.14 1.71 -9.42
N PRO A 56 5.22 1.92 -8.64
CA PRO A 56 6.59 1.68 -9.10
C PRO A 56 6.95 0.19 -9.27
N GLY A 57 6.07 -0.73 -8.86
CA GLY A 57 6.38 -2.16 -8.77
C GLY A 57 7.05 -2.52 -7.44
N ALA A 58 7.71 -3.67 -7.40
CA ALA A 58 8.51 -4.09 -6.26
C ALA A 58 9.85 -3.35 -6.21
N ILE A 59 10.23 -2.89 -5.03
CA ILE A 59 11.54 -2.29 -4.74
C ILE A 59 12.21 -3.13 -3.66
N TYR A 60 13.37 -3.71 -3.98
CA TYR A 60 14.12 -4.57 -3.06
C TYR A 60 15.24 -3.84 -2.32
N ASP A 61 15.65 -2.67 -2.82
CA ASP A 61 16.66 -1.85 -2.15
C ASP A 61 16.14 -1.33 -0.81
N GLN A 62 16.76 -1.79 0.26
CA GLN A 62 16.32 -1.51 1.63
C GLN A 62 16.44 -0.03 2.00
N ALA A 63 17.46 0.67 1.48
CA ALA A 63 17.63 2.09 1.74
C ALA A 63 16.47 2.89 1.12
N THR A 64 16.10 2.57 -0.12
CA THR A 64 14.96 3.17 -0.82
C THR A 64 13.65 2.90 -0.09
N VAL A 65 13.36 1.66 0.31
CA VAL A 65 12.10 1.34 1.01
C VAL A 65 12.03 2.07 2.36
N LYS A 66 13.15 2.13 3.10
CA LYS A 66 13.21 2.89 4.36
C LYS A 66 12.97 4.38 4.14
N ALA A 67 13.60 4.99 3.13
CA ALA A 67 13.39 6.40 2.79
C ALA A 67 11.93 6.68 2.40
N LEU A 68 11.32 5.81 1.60
CA LEU A 68 9.91 5.92 1.22
C LEU A 68 8.97 5.86 2.43
N ARG A 69 9.24 4.96 3.39
CA ARG A 69 8.49 4.91 4.65
C ARG A 69 8.71 6.14 5.52
N TYR A 70 9.94 6.59 5.66
CA TYR A 70 10.29 7.74 6.50
C TYR A 70 9.65 9.04 6.02
N HIS A 71 9.58 9.23 4.69
CA HIS A 71 8.96 10.42 4.09
C HIS A 71 7.45 10.27 3.84
N ALA A 72 6.85 9.11 4.14
CA ALA A 72 5.42 8.94 4.03
C ALA A 72 4.68 9.63 5.18
N ARG A 73 3.59 10.32 4.84
CA ARG A 73 2.72 10.94 5.86
C ARG A 73 1.98 9.90 6.72
N ALA A 74 1.62 8.77 6.14
CA ALA A 74 1.02 7.62 6.82
C ALA A 74 1.17 6.36 5.96
N TYR A 75 1.15 5.21 6.63
CA TYR A 75 1.16 3.88 6.06
C TYR A 75 -0.27 3.29 6.03
N LEU A 76 -0.70 2.85 4.86
CA LEU A 76 -2.00 2.19 4.65
C LEU A 76 -1.83 0.68 4.78
N HIS A 77 -2.55 0.07 5.72
CA HIS A 77 -2.42 -1.34 6.05
C HIS A 77 -3.72 -2.10 5.75
N GLY A 78 -3.82 -2.65 4.54
CA GLY A 78 -5.01 -3.35 4.06
C GLY A 78 -5.08 -4.85 4.36
N HIS A 79 -4.15 -5.41 5.12
CA HIS A 79 -4.07 -6.86 5.33
C HIS A 79 -5.24 -7.35 6.19
N THR A 80 -5.91 -8.42 5.73
CA THR A 80 -7.04 -9.06 6.45
C THR A 80 -6.78 -10.51 6.86
N VAL A 81 -5.60 -11.05 6.53
CA VAL A 81 -5.17 -12.38 6.95
C VAL A 81 -4.10 -12.28 8.02
N GLY A 82 -4.18 -13.16 9.02
CA GLY A 82 -3.23 -13.22 10.14
C GLY A 82 -1.85 -13.76 9.76
N GLY A 83 -0.92 -13.61 10.69
CA GLY A 83 0.49 -14.02 10.54
C GLY A 83 1.44 -12.89 10.92
N THR A 84 2.74 -13.13 10.79
CA THR A 84 3.71 -12.04 10.94
C THR A 84 3.53 -11.07 9.79
N ASN A 85 3.35 -9.79 10.10
CA ASN A 85 3.28 -8.73 9.08
C ASN A 85 4.51 -7.80 9.16
N PRO A 86 5.66 -8.20 8.60
CA PRO A 86 6.89 -7.41 8.65
C PRO A 86 6.70 -5.99 8.12
N SER A 87 5.85 -5.84 7.09
CA SER A 87 5.62 -4.56 6.44
C SER A 87 5.04 -3.50 7.40
N LEU A 88 4.16 -3.94 8.31
CA LEU A 88 3.57 -3.11 9.37
C LEU A 88 4.60 -2.77 10.45
N VAL A 89 5.34 -3.76 10.95
CA VAL A 89 6.37 -3.56 11.99
C VAL A 89 7.43 -2.57 11.49
N GLU A 90 7.87 -2.73 10.24
CA GLU A 90 8.83 -1.81 9.61
C GLU A 90 8.26 -0.41 9.38
N ALA A 91 6.96 -0.29 9.11
CA ALA A 91 6.30 1.00 9.01
C ALA A 91 6.23 1.72 10.38
N LEU A 92 5.91 0.99 11.44
CA LEU A 92 5.92 1.48 12.82
C LEU A 92 7.33 1.88 13.26
N ALA A 93 8.34 1.07 12.94
CA ALA A 93 9.75 1.38 13.22
C ALA A 93 10.22 2.65 12.49
N ALA A 94 9.64 2.95 11.32
CA ALA A 94 9.89 4.18 10.58
C ALA A 94 9.09 5.39 11.12
N GLY A 95 8.29 5.23 12.19
CA GLY A 95 7.50 6.30 12.80
C GLY A 95 6.22 6.67 12.05
N ASN A 96 5.74 5.82 11.15
CA ASN A 96 4.52 6.11 10.39
C ASN A 96 3.28 6.11 11.28
N MET A 97 2.39 7.08 11.07
CA MET A 97 0.98 6.89 11.42
C MET A 97 0.41 5.75 10.58
N VAL A 98 -0.34 4.84 11.19
CA VAL A 98 -0.94 3.69 10.51
C VAL A 98 -2.44 3.90 10.35
N ILE A 99 -2.93 3.74 9.13
CA ILE A 99 -4.36 3.62 8.82
C ILE A 99 -4.58 2.17 8.39
N ALA A 100 -5.16 1.37 9.28
CA ALA A 100 -5.33 -0.06 9.07
C ALA A 100 -6.79 -0.42 8.78
N HIS A 101 -6.98 -1.51 8.04
CA HIS A 101 -8.28 -2.16 7.94
C HIS A 101 -8.72 -2.63 9.33
N ASP A 102 -9.95 -2.32 9.73
CA ASP A 102 -10.48 -2.74 11.03
C ASP A 102 -10.82 -4.24 11.00
N ASN A 103 -9.90 -5.07 11.50
CA ASN A 103 -10.08 -6.51 11.63
C ASN A 103 -9.28 -7.03 12.85
N PRO A 104 -9.53 -8.27 13.32
CA PRO A 104 -8.89 -8.79 14.52
C PRO A 104 -7.36 -8.86 14.50
N TYR A 105 -6.72 -8.86 13.31
CA TYR A 105 -5.27 -8.94 13.17
C TYR A 105 -4.58 -7.57 13.25
N ASN A 106 -5.35 -6.48 13.14
CA ASN A 106 -4.85 -5.10 13.08
C ASN A 106 -5.22 -4.28 14.33
N ARG A 107 -5.73 -4.92 15.39
CA ARG A 107 -6.16 -4.31 16.65
C ARG A 107 -5.14 -4.54 17.76
#